data_AF-A0A6N8DVS2-F1
#
_entry.id   AF-A0A6N8DVS2-F1
#
_cell.length_a   1.000
_cell.length_b   1.000
_cell.length_c   1.000
_cell.angle_alpha   90.00
_cell.angle_beta   90.00
_cell.angle_gamma   90.00
#
_symmetry.space_group_name_H-M   'P 1'
#
loop_
_entity.id
_entity.type
_entity.pdbx_description
1 polymer ?
#
loop_
_entity_poly.entity_id
_entity_poly.type
_entity_poly.pdbx_seq_one_letter_code
_entity_poly.pdbx_strand_id
1 'polypeptide(L)'
;MSESVENRKEFGIHAPYQPGSFVHSMANFASIFKRILSGLSPRSYCEIGVEGQIMTENIIALARPNGCPIYGIDPTLETHPAYENYILIRKPSLEGLHDIPACDVYFVDGDHNYYTVKQELERIKEIPASAPMFPLLFLHDVGWPQDRRDGYYLPSHVPQERRHKANSGLGVDPTLRELSEFGLAADDPGYIFANDRGGPENGVLTAVEDFVRENPDWRYVTIPGVFGLGIVHKTAGSEDLTRRIDELGAAVSWLGELLSILEYNRLQLHCESYRHHHNYSLTIKELSDASARIADLELEVVEAYQSRDATNVVAEQVAAQNAHVEREIIEVRQSRDAANLRAEQIAARNAELERDIGEACQSREAANLRAEEIAARNAELEREIGETGKSRDAFEARAEALSAFCDSMQRSWSFRIGRMITFPGRWVKRLFK
;
A
#
# COMPACT_ATOMS: atom_id res chain seq x y z
N MET A 1 -16.07 15.75 -34.86
CA MET A 1 -16.45 15.08 -36.13
C MET A 1 -16.91 16.03 -37.25
N SER A 2 -17.28 17.30 -36.97
CA SER A 2 -17.75 18.25 -38.00
C SER A 2 -16.66 18.95 -38.83
N GLU A 3 -15.39 18.93 -38.43
CA GLU A 3 -14.29 19.60 -39.16
C GLU A 3 -13.81 18.87 -40.43
N SER A 4 -14.37 17.71 -40.76
CA SER A 4 -13.66 16.73 -41.60
C SER A 4 -14.10 16.62 -43.06
N VAL A 5 -15.22 17.18 -43.51
CA VAL A 5 -15.71 16.92 -44.89
C VAL A 5 -15.00 17.77 -45.94
N GLU A 6 -14.63 19.01 -45.60
CA GLU A 6 -14.03 19.97 -46.53
C GLU A 6 -12.56 19.64 -46.80
N ASN A 7 -11.78 19.33 -45.75
CA ASN A 7 -10.38 18.91 -45.86
C ASN A 7 -10.20 17.63 -46.69
N ARG A 8 -11.16 16.70 -46.67
CA ARG A 8 -11.08 15.42 -47.42
C ARG A 8 -10.98 15.61 -48.93
N LYS A 9 -11.68 16.61 -49.48
CA LYS A 9 -11.67 16.86 -50.93
C LYS A 9 -10.31 17.34 -51.41
N GLU A 10 -9.57 18.07 -50.57
CA GLU A 10 -8.20 18.51 -50.87
C GLU A 10 -7.24 17.34 -51.02
N PHE A 11 -7.49 16.22 -50.32
CA PHE A 11 -6.74 14.97 -50.44
C PHE A 11 -7.31 13.99 -51.47
N GLY A 12 -8.30 14.40 -52.28
CA GLY A 12 -8.89 13.55 -53.33
C GLY A 12 -9.75 12.38 -52.82
N ILE A 13 -10.23 12.45 -51.57
CA ILE A 13 -11.06 11.39 -50.98
C ILE A 13 -12.54 11.64 -51.35
N HIS A 14 -13.12 10.73 -52.12
CA HIS A 14 -14.47 10.87 -52.71
C HIS A 14 -15.48 9.80 -52.30
N ALA A 15 -15.06 8.78 -51.54
CA ALA A 15 -15.90 7.66 -51.10
C ALA A 15 -15.90 7.55 -49.56
N PRO A 16 -16.88 6.85 -48.96
CA PRO A 16 -16.77 6.40 -47.57
C PRO A 16 -15.46 5.64 -47.37
N TYR A 17 -14.75 5.98 -46.31
CA TYR A 17 -13.49 5.36 -45.89
C TYR A 17 -13.54 5.19 -44.37
N GLN A 18 -12.67 4.36 -43.81
CA GLN A 18 -12.58 4.19 -42.37
C GLN A 18 -11.67 5.29 -41.76
N PRO A 19 -12.20 6.23 -40.96
CA PRO A 19 -11.37 7.19 -40.25
C PRO A 19 -10.86 6.62 -38.92
N GLY A 20 -9.70 7.09 -38.46
CA GLY A 20 -9.17 6.78 -37.13
C GLY A 20 -7.96 5.85 -37.17
N SER A 21 -7.68 5.19 -36.05
CA SER A 21 -6.53 4.29 -35.88
C SER A 21 -6.71 2.95 -36.59
N PHE A 22 -7.95 2.52 -36.82
CA PHE A 22 -8.25 1.35 -37.64
C PHE A 22 -8.22 1.79 -39.11
N VAL A 23 -7.07 1.63 -39.75
CA VAL A 23 -6.81 2.10 -41.13
C VAL A 23 -6.85 0.96 -42.16
N HIS A 24 -7.43 -0.17 -41.78
CA HIS A 24 -7.24 -1.42 -42.48
C HIS A 24 -8.51 -2.00 -43.11
N SER A 25 -9.68 -1.36 -43.02
CA SER A 25 -10.87 -1.90 -43.70
C SER A 25 -10.70 -1.96 -45.22
N MET A 26 -11.17 -3.06 -45.82
CA MET A 26 -11.30 -3.24 -47.27
C MET A 26 -12.05 -2.09 -47.97
N ALA A 27 -12.95 -1.40 -47.25
CA ALA A 27 -13.67 -0.23 -47.77
C ALA A 27 -12.74 0.89 -48.26
N ASN A 28 -11.51 0.97 -47.75
CA ASN A 28 -10.52 1.94 -48.19
C ASN A 28 -10.08 1.73 -49.65
N PHE A 29 -10.33 0.55 -50.22
CA PHE A 29 -10.06 0.24 -51.63
C PHE A 29 -11.27 0.47 -52.55
N ALA A 30 -12.35 1.10 -52.08
CA ALA A 30 -13.59 1.23 -52.82
C ALA A 30 -13.49 1.93 -54.17
N SER A 31 -12.57 2.88 -54.32
CA SER A 31 -12.32 3.53 -55.61
C SER A 31 -11.85 2.56 -56.69
N ILE A 32 -11.11 1.51 -56.32
CA ILE A 32 -10.54 0.53 -57.25
C ILE A 32 -11.61 -0.43 -57.72
N PHE A 33 -12.29 -1.13 -56.80
CA PHE A 33 -13.30 -2.10 -57.20
C PHE A 33 -14.49 -1.44 -57.91
N LYS A 34 -14.90 -0.22 -57.52
CA LYS A 34 -15.94 0.54 -58.26
C LYS A 34 -15.51 0.84 -59.69
N ARG A 35 -14.23 1.12 -59.94
CA ARG A 35 -13.70 1.40 -61.28
C ARG A 35 -13.59 0.13 -62.13
N ILE A 36 -13.19 -0.99 -61.54
CA ILE A 36 -13.17 -2.30 -62.21
C ILE A 36 -14.58 -2.72 -62.60
N LEU A 37 -15.54 -2.58 -61.68
CA LEU A 37 -16.94 -2.91 -61.91
C LEU A 37 -17.69 -1.89 -62.78
N SER A 38 -17.07 -0.75 -63.11
CA SER A 38 -17.71 0.29 -63.91
C SER A 38 -18.00 -0.18 -65.33
N GLY A 39 -19.29 -0.16 -65.69
CA GLY A 39 -19.78 -0.67 -66.98
C GLY A 39 -19.96 -2.18 -67.01
N LEU A 40 -19.58 -2.90 -65.94
CA LEU A 40 -20.07 -4.25 -65.70
C LEU A 40 -21.47 -4.13 -65.08
N SER A 41 -22.36 -5.05 -65.43
CA SER A 41 -23.67 -5.18 -64.80
C SER A 41 -23.74 -6.47 -63.98
N PRO A 42 -22.99 -6.60 -62.85
CA PRO A 42 -23.13 -7.75 -61.96
C PRO A 42 -24.57 -7.88 -61.50
N ARG A 43 -25.05 -9.12 -61.44
CA ARG A 43 -26.42 -9.46 -61.05
C ARG A 43 -26.54 -9.87 -59.59
N SER A 44 -25.43 -10.16 -58.93
CA SER A 44 -25.39 -10.65 -57.56
C SER A 44 -24.02 -10.40 -56.92
N TYR A 45 -24.03 -10.13 -55.62
CA TYR A 45 -22.84 -9.90 -54.81
C TYR A 45 -22.83 -10.82 -53.60
N CYS A 46 -21.65 -11.25 -53.18
CA CYS A 46 -21.44 -11.93 -51.91
C CYS A 46 -20.40 -11.15 -51.09
N GLU A 47 -20.66 -11.00 -49.80
CA GLU A 47 -19.76 -10.41 -48.81
C GLU A 47 -19.51 -11.47 -47.73
N ILE A 48 -18.25 -11.88 -47.55
CA ILE A 48 -17.81 -12.77 -46.48
C ILE A 48 -17.08 -11.93 -45.46
N GLY A 49 -17.55 -11.92 -44.21
CA GLY A 49 -17.11 -10.98 -43.19
C GLY A 49 -17.78 -9.62 -43.37
N VAL A 50 -18.85 -9.38 -42.60
CA VAL A 50 -19.71 -8.18 -42.75
C VAL A 50 -19.38 -7.13 -41.68
N GLU A 51 -18.54 -7.48 -40.71
CA GLU A 51 -18.16 -6.68 -39.54
C GLU A 51 -18.05 -5.17 -39.82
N GLY A 52 -18.68 -4.36 -38.95
CA GLY A 52 -18.63 -2.90 -39.03
C GLY A 52 -19.44 -2.26 -40.18
N GLN A 53 -19.94 -3.02 -41.15
CA GLN A 53 -20.85 -2.62 -42.24
C GLN A 53 -20.37 -1.48 -43.18
N ILE A 54 -19.16 -0.95 -43.01
CA ILE A 54 -18.62 0.11 -43.88
C ILE A 54 -18.42 -0.40 -45.32
N MET A 55 -17.93 -1.63 -45.45
CA MET A 55 -17.79 -2.28 -46.76
C MET A 55 -19.17 -2.60 -47.35
N THR A 56 -20.09 -3.09 -46.53
CA THR A 56 -21.49 -3.35 -46.90
C THR A 56 -22.17 -2.16 -47.54
N GLU A 57 -21.98 -0.94 -47.02
CA GLU A 57 -22.51 0.29 -47.62
C GLU A 57 -21.99 0.52 -49.05
N ASN A 58 -20.72 0.20 -49.31
CA ASN A 58 -20.13 0.30 -50.64
C ASN A 58 -20.72 -0.75 -51.60
N ILE A 59 -20.99 -1.96 -51.13
CA ILE A 59 -21.62 -3.03 -51.92
C ILE A 59 -23.09 -2.68 -52.21
N ILE A 60 -23.83 -2.16 -51.23
CA ILE A 60 -25.20 -1.67 -51.42
C ILE A 60 -25.25 -0.57 -52.49
N ALA A 61 -24.28 0.36 -52.48
CA ALA A 61 -24.20 1.41 -53.50
C ALA A 61 -23.99 0.85 -54.93
N LEU A 62 -23.30 -0.29 -55.07
CA LEU A 62 -23.10 -0.98 -56.35
C LEU A 62 -24.33 -1.79 -56.78
N ALA A 63 -25.02 -2.43 -55.83
CA ALA A 63 -26.16 -3.30 -56.12
C ALA A 63 -27.47 -2.53 -56.36
N ARG A 64 -27.68 -1.42 -55.64
CA ARG A 64 -28.94 -0.66 -55.63
C ARG A 64 -29.41 -0.20 -57.02
N PRO A 65 -28.56 0.32 -57.93
CA PRO A 65 -29.02 0.77 -59.26
C PRO A 65 -29.73 -0.31 -60.09
N ASN A 66 -29.34 -1.57 -59.90
CA ASN A 66 -29.90 -2.72 -60.63
C ASN A 66 -30.81 -3.61 -59.75
N GLY A 67 -31.02 -3.24 -58.48
CA GLY A 67 -31.79 -4.05 -57.53
C GLY A 67 -31.18 -5.44 -57.27
N CYS A 68 -29.87 -5.61 -57.40
CA CYS A 68 -29.23 -6.92 -57.30
C CYS A 68 -29.21 -7.47 -55.87
N PRO A 69 -29.43 -8.78 -55.66
CA PRO A 69 -29.25 -9.39 -54.36
C PRO A 69 -27.80 -9.31 -53.86
N ILE A 70 -27.68 -9.12 -52.54
CA ILE A 70 -26.42 -9.23 -51.80
C ILE A 70 -26.56 -10.35 -50.78
N TYR A 71 -25.61 -11.29 -50.78
CA TYR A 71 -25.53 -12.37 -49.81
C TYR A 71 -24.39 -12.09 -48.83
N GLY A 72 -24.74 -11.69 -47.60
CA GLY A 72 -23.77 -11.49 -46.53
C GLY A 72 -23.58 -12.77 -45.73
N ILE A 73 -22.36 -13.24 -45.55
CA ILE A 73 -22.04 -14.41 -44.72
C ILE A 73 -21.20 -13.95 -43.54
N ASP A 74 -21.78 -14.03 -42.35
CA ASP A 74 -21.13 -13.64 -41.10
C ASP A 74 -21.77 -14.38 -39.91
N PRO A 75 -21.02 -15.22 -39.17
CA PRO A 75 -21.58 -15.98 -38.05
C PRO A 75 -21.94 -15.12 -36.84
N THR A 76 -21.39 -13.90 -36.73
CA THR A 76 -21.47 -13.06 -35.53
C THR A 76 -22.40 -11.85 -35.69
N LEU A 77 -22.69 -11.43 -36.92
CA LEU A 77 -23.44 -10.21 -37.18
C LEU A 77 -24.87 -10.26 -36.61
N GLU A 78 -25.18 -9.45 -35.61
CA GLU A 78 -26.52 -9.40 -34.99
C GLU A 78 -27.54 -8.60 -35.81
N THR A 79 -27.12 -7.51 -36.44
CA THR A 79 -28.02 -6.58 -37.13
C THR A 79 -28.05 -6.81 -38.62
N HIS A 80 -29.24 -6.76 -39.21
CA HIS A 80 -29.38 -6.86 -40.67
C HIS A 80 -29.13 -5.51 -41.35
N PRO A 81 -28.28 -5.44 -42.39
CA PRO A 81 -28.09 -4.21 -43.17
C PRO A 81 -29.39 -3.71 -43.78
N ALA A 82 -29.54 -2.39 -43.89
CA ALA A 82 -30.75 -1.73 -44.39
C ALA A 82 -30.83 -1.71 -45.92
N TYR A 83 -30.96 -2.89 -46.53
CA TYR A 83 -31.19 -3.06 -47.97
C TYR A 83 -32.16 -4.20 -48.23
N GLU A 84 -33.20 -3.95 -49.04
CA GLU A 84 -34.34 -4.87 -49.25
C GLU A 84 -33.94 -6.22 -49.85
N ASN A 85 -32.91 -6.22 -50.72
CA ASN A 85 -32.41 -7.43 -51.37
C ASN A 85 -31.12 -7.95 -50.70
N TYR A 86 -30.89 -7.61 -49.44
CA TYR A 86 -29.81 -8.20 -48.65
C TYR A 86 -30.30 -9.47 -47.98
N ILE A 87 -29.53 -10.56 -48.09
CA ILE A 87 -29.81 -11.84 -47.46
C ILE A 87 -28.62 -12.18 -46.56
N LEU A 88 -28.85 -12.14 -45.25
CA LEU A 88 -27.83 -12.45 -44.24
C LEU A 88 -27.83 -13.94 -43.87
N ILE A 89 -26.68 -14.58 -44.02
CA ILE A 89 -26.40 -15.98 -43.68
C ILE A 89 -25.53 -16.02 -42.44
N ARG A 90 -26.11 -16.42 -41.30
CA ARG A 90 -25.43 -16.44 -39.99
C ARG A 90 -24.69 -17.75 -39.77
N LYS A 91 -23.66 -18.00 -40.56
CA LYS A 91 -22.84 -19.21 -40.51
C LYS A 91 -21.37 -18.90 -40.79
N PRO A 92 -20.43 -19.75 -40.36
CA PRO A 92 -19.08 -19.73 -40.88
C PRO A 92 -19.08 -19.82 -42.41
N SER A 93 -18.13 -19.15 -43.07
CA SER A 93 -18.09 -19.01 -44.53
C SER A 93 -18.08 -20.34 -45.27
N LEU A 94 -17.32 -21.32 -44.78
CA LEU A 94 -17.25 -22.66 -45.37
C LEU A 94 -18.60 -23.37 -45.41
N GLU A 95 -19.49 -23.08 -44.46
CA GLU A 95 -20.86 -23.60 -44.46
C GLU A 95 -21.81 -22.69 -45.23
N GLY A 96 -21.74 -21.37 -44.99
CA GLY A 96 -22.65 -20.39 -45.59
C GLY A 96 -22.55 -20.32 -47.12
N LEU A 97 -21.38 -20.58 -47.70
CA LEU A 97 -21.20 -20.67 -49.15
C LEU A 97 -21.98 -21.84 -49.80
N HIS A 98 -22.44 -22.82 -49.04
CA HIS A 98 -23.34 -23.86 -49.54
C HIS A 98 -24.80 -23.42 -49.63
N ASP A 99 -25.19 -22.37 -48.89
CA ASP A 99 -26.57 -21.93 -48.77
C ASP A 99 -26.93 -20.80 -49.75
N ILE A 100 -25.96 -20.31 -50.53
CA ILE A 100 -26.14 -19.21 -51.47
C ILE A 100 -26.00 -19.68 -52.93
N PRO A 101 -26.69 -19.01 -53.88
CA PRO A 101 -26.44 -19.24 -55.30
C PRO A 101 -25.09 -18.64 -55.73
N ALA A 102 -24.70 -18.95 -56.97
CA ALA A 102 -23.58 -18.30 -57.64
C ALA A 102 -23.72 -16.79 -57.65
N CYS A 103 -22.72 -16.10 -57.10
CA CYS A 103 -22.57 -14.67 -57.22
C CYS A 103 -21.64 -14.30 -58.37
N ASP A 104 -21.87 -13.12 -58.94
CA ASP A 104 -20.99 -12.57 -59.97
C ASP A 104 -19.72 -11.98 -59.34
N VAL A 105 -19.88 -11.31 -58.20
CA VAL A 105 -18.79 -10.66 -57.46
C VAL A 105 -18.76 -11.16 -56.01
N TYR A 106 -17.57 -11.48 -55.51
CA TYR A 106 -17.35 -11.85 -54.11
C TYR A 106 -16.35 -10.88 -53.47
N PHE A 107 -16.67 -10.42 -52.27
CA PHE A 107 -15.77 -9.69 -51.38
C PHE A 107 -15.45 -10.62 -50.20
N VAL A 108 -14.18 -11.00 -50.07
CA VAL A 108 -13.69 -11.99 -49.10
C VAL A 108 -12.82 -11.29 -48.07
N ASP A 109 -13.38 -11.08 -46.87
CA ASP A 109 -12.77 -10.37 -45.73
C ASP A 109 -13.20 -11.04 -44.40
N GLY A 110 -13.19 -12.38 -44.40
CA GLY A 110 -13.61 -13.21 -43.27
C GLY A 110 -12.45 -13.61 -42.36
N ASP A 111 -12.32 -14.91 -42.05
CA ASP A 111 -11.24 -15.40 -41.19
C ASP A 111 -9.90 -15.44 -41.95
N HIS A 112 -8.86 -14.85 -41.38
CA HIS A 112 -7.62 -14.52 -42.10
C HIS A 112 -6.55 -15.61 -42.03
N ASN A 113 -6.92 -16.86 -42.33
CA ASN A 113 -5.99 -17.99 -42.37
C ASN A 113 -6.01 -18.74 -43.69
N TYR A 114 -4.90 -19.41 -43.97
CA TYR A 114 -4.68 -20.15 -45.20
C TYR A 114 -5.78 -21.17 -45.46
N TYR A 115 -6.13 -21.99 -44.46
CA TYR A 115 -7.08 -23.09 -44.63
C TYR A 115 -8.46 -22.57 -45.05
N THR A 116 -9.00 -21.60 -44.31
CA THR A 116 -10.32 -21.04 -44.60
C THR A 116 -10.36 -20.40 -45.97
N VAL A 117 -9.43 -19.48 -46.28
CA VAL A 117 -9.42 -18.76 -47.57
C VAL A 117 -9.22 -19.72 -48.74
N LYS A 118 -8.31 -20.71 -48.61
CA LYS A 118 -8.11 -21.73 -49.64
C LYS A 118 -9.40 -22.50 -49.92
N GLN A 119 -10.12 -22.92 -48.88
CA GLN A 119 -11.37 -23.65 -49.04
C GLN A 119 -12.51 -22.77 -49.60
N GLU A 120 -12.58 -21.49 -49.23
CA GLU A 120 -13.51 -20.53 -49.84
C GLU A 120 -13.27 -20.36 -51.34
N LEU A 121 -12.01 -20.19 -51.75
CA LEU A 121 -11.62 -20.07 -53.16
C LEU A 121 -11.96 -21.33 -53.96
N GLU A 122 -11.62 -22.51 -53.42
CA GLU A 122 -11.96 -23.80 -54.03
C GLU A 122 -13.48 -23.95 -54.18
N ARG A 123 -14.24 -23.55 -53.15
CA ARG A 123 -15.71 -23.59 -53.19
C ARG A 123 -16.27 -22.65 -54.25
N ILE A 124 -15.81 -21.39 -54.30
CA ILE A 124 -16.27 -20.40 -55.28
C ILE A 124 -15.96 -20.84 -56.71
N LYS A 125 -14.80 -21.48 -56.93
CA LYS A 125 -14.41 -22.02 -58.24
C LYS A 125 -15.36 -23.08 -58.77
N GLU A 126 -15.86 -23.96 -57.89
CA GLU A 126 -16.80 -25.03 -58.24
C GLU A 126 -18.19 -24.52 -58.59
N ILE A 127 -18.54 -23.31 -58.14
CA ILE A 127 -19.85 -22.75 -58.40
C ILE A 127 -19.96 -22.39 -59.90
N PRO A 128 -20.98 -22.89 -60.61
CA PRO A 128 -21.13 -22.62 -62.04
C PRO A 128 -21.18 -21.10 -62.31
N ALA A 129 -20.23 -20.64 -63.11
CA ALA A 129 -20.16 -19.26 -63.53
C ALA A 129 -21.47 -18.86 -64.24
N SER A 130 -22.09 -17.77 -63.79
CA SER A 130 -23.34 -17.27 -64.36
C SER A 130 -23.13 -16.65 -65.77
N ALA A 131 -21.88 -16.28 -66.07
CA ALA A 131 -21.35 -15.76 -67.31
C ALA A 131 -19.84 -16.04 -67.33
N PRO A 132 -19.20 -16.15 -68.50
CA PRO A 132 -17.80 -16.56 -68.58
C PRO A 132 -16.83 -15.55 -67.93
N MET A 133 -17.24 -14.31 -67.67
CA MET A 133 -16.44 -13.29 -66.96
C MET A 133 -16.40 -13.47 -65.44
N PHE A 134 -17.25 -14.34 -64.87
CA PHE A 134 -17.48 -14.45 -63.44
C PHE A 134 -17.11 -15.86 -62.94
N PRO A 135 -16.76 -16.00 -61.65
CA PRO A 135 -16.79 -14.96 -60.62
C PRO A 135 -15.56 -14.04 -60.62
N LEU A 136 -15.76 -12.80 -60.18
CA LEU A 136 -14.71 -11.83 -59.87
C LEU A 136 -14.60 -11.68 -58.35
N LEU A 137 -13.41 -11.93 -57.80
CA LEU A 137 -13.18 -11.95 -56.36
C LEU A 137 -12.27 -10.79 -55.97
N PHE A 138 -12.66 -10.08 -54.93
CA PHE A 138 -11.84 -9.13 -54.22
C PHE A 138 -11.54 -9.73 -52.85
N LEU A 139 -10.26 -9.90 -52.51
CA LEU A 139 -9.81 -10.47 -51.25
C LEU A 139 -9.08 -9.41 -50.44
N HIS A 140 -9.34 -9.36 -49.15
CA HIS A 140 -8.57 -8.53 -48.23
C HIS A 140 -7.42 -9.33 -47.60
N ASP A 141 -6.55 -8.67 -46.83
CA ASP A 141 -5.48 -9.30 -46.02
C ASP A 141 -4.41 -10.09 -46.78
N VAL A 142 -4.26 -9.82 -48.09
CA VAL A 142 -3.17 -10.37 -48.92
C VAL A 142 -1.82 -9.67 -48.68
N GLY A 143 -1.80 -8.64 -47.85
CA GLY A 143 -0.63 -7.88 -47.38
C GLY A 143 -0.33 -8.18 -45.91
N TRP A 144 0.76 -7.60 -45.38
CA TRP A 144 1.14 -7.80 -43.99
C TRP A 144 0.02 -7.32 -43.03
N PRO A 145 -0.25 -8.02 -41.90
CA PRO A 145 0.47 -9.18 -41.39
C PRO A 145 0.03 -10.55 -41.92
N GLN A 146 -1.19 -10.66 -42.47
CA GLN A 146 -1.79 -11.95 -42.78
C GLN A 146 -1.39 -12.52 -44.13
N ASP A 147 -0.62 -11.77 -44.94
CA ASP A 147 -0.01 -12.27 -46.17
C ASP A 147 0.62 -13.65 -45.97
N ARG A 148 1.44 -13.77 -44.93
CA ARG A 148 2.28 -14.94 -44.65
C ARG A 148 2.09 -15.45 -43.22
N ARG A 149 1.03 -15.04 -42.52
CA ARG A 149 0.76 -15.46 -41.14
C ARG A 149 -0.73 -15.67 -40.95
N ASP A 150 -1.13 -16.84 -40.51
CA ASP A 150 -2.52 -17.10 -40.17
C ASP A 150 -2.94 -16.24 -38.97
N GLY A 151 -4.08 -15.57 -39.12
CA GLY A 151 -4.90 -15.04 -38.04
C GLY A 151 -6.13 -15.92 -37.84
N TYR A 152 -6.56 -16.07 -36.59
CA TYR A 152 -7.73 -16.86 -36.22
C TYR A 152 -8.67 -16.04 -35.34
N TYR A 153 -9.92 -15.87 -35.77
CA TYR A 153 -10.97 -15.40 -34.87
C TYR A 153 -11.37 -16.49 -33.87
N LEU A 154 -11.61 -17.70 -34.39
CA LEU A 154 -11.90 -18.87 -33.57
C LEU A 154 -11.12 -20.08 -34.10
N PRO A 155 -9.94 -20.38 -33.51
CA PRO A 155 -9.07 -21.46 -33.96
C PRO A 155 -9.81 -22.78 -34.20
N SER A 156 -10.78 -23.14 -33.36
CA SER A 156 -11.54 -24.39 -33.45
C SER A 156 -12.31 -24.59 -34.77
N HIS A 157 -12.52 -23.55 -35.57
CA HIS A 157 -13.10 -23.67 -36.91
C HIS A 157 -12.15 -24.28 -37.95
N VAL A 158 -10.84 -24.23 -37.71
CA VAL A 158 -9.82 -24.86 -38.56
C VAL A 158 -9.47 -26.25 -38.01
N PRO A 159 -9.45 -27.32 -38.82
CA PRO A 159 -9.00 -28.65 -38.37
C PRO A 159 -7.63 -28.58 -37.68
N GLN A 160 -7.47 -29.31 -36.58
CA GLN A 160 -6.28 -29.21 -35.73
C GLN A 160 -4.98 -29.50 -36.51
N GLU A 161 -5.03 -30.45 -37.44
CA GLU A 161 -3.92 -30.86 -38.30
C GLU A 161 -3.56 -29.86 -39.40
N ARG A 162 -4.46 -28.90 -39.69
CA ARG A 162 -4.24 -27.81 -40.66
C ARG A 162 -3.97 -26.47 -40.00
N ARG A 163 -3.85 -26.45 -38.67
CA ARG A 163 -3.66 -25.23 -37.89
C ARG A 163 -2.22 -25.09 -37.42
N HIS A 164 -1.67 -23.89 -37.53
CA HIS A 164 -0.37 -23.57 -36.94
C HIS A 164 -0.48 -23.42 -35.42
N LYS A 165 0.66 -23.55 -34.73
CA LYS A 165 0.74 -23.13 -33.33
C LYS A 165 0.50 -21.63 -33.27
N ALA A 166 -0.38 -21.21 -32.38
CA ALA A 166 -0.83 -19.84 -32.28
C ALA A 166 -0.92 -19.38 -30.83
N ASN A 167 -0.81 -18.06 -30.61
CA ASN A 167 -0.97 -17.43 -29.31
C ASN A 167 -1.85 -16.18 -29.44
N SER A 168 -2.51 -15.82 -28.33
CA SER A 168 -3.29 -14.61 -28.17
C SER A 168 -2.60 -13.61 -27.25
N GLY A 169 -2.96 -12.32 -27.37
CA GLY A 169 -2.42 -11.25 -26.52
C GLY A 169 -0.98 -10.82 -26.84
N LEU A 170 -0.36 -11.40 -27.87
CA LEU A 170 0.91 -10.95 -28.42
C LEU A 170 0.66 -10.23 -29.75
N GLY A 171 1.45 -9.19 -30.01
CA GLY A 171 1.38 -8.40 -31.24
C GLY A 171 2.25 -8.94 -32.36
N VAL A 172 2.01 -8.39 -33.55
CA VAL A 172 2.83 -8.61 -34.74
C VAL A 172 3.64 -7.36 -35.09
N ASP A 173 4.91 -7.55 -35.44
CA ASP A 173 5.83 -6.50 -35.86
C ASP A 173 6.41 -6.85 -37.24
N PRO A 174 6.42 -5.93 -38.23
CA PRO A 174 6.90 -6.21 -39.58
C PRO A 174 8.42 -6.50 -39.64
N THR A 175 9.18 -6.19 -38.59
CA THR A 175 10.62 -6.52 -38.47
C THR A 175 10.89 -7.91 -37.88
N LEU A 176 9.87 -8.56 -37.30
CA LEU A 176 10.03 -9.82 -36.57
C LEU A 176 9.32 -10.98 -37.28
N ARG A 177 9.86 -12.18 -37.14
CA ARG A 177 9.23 -13.40 -37.64
C ARG A 177 8.32 -14.03 -36.60
N GLU A 178 8.70 -13.94 -35.33
CA GLU A 178 7.91 -14.39 -34.19
C GLU A 178 6.85 -13.35 -33.80
N LEU A 179 5.98 -13.71 -32.87
CA LEU A 179 5.12 -12.75 -32.16
C LEU A 179 5.94 -11.96 -31.13
N SER A 180 5.43 -10.80 -30.74
CA SER A 180 6.10 -9.84 -29.87
C SER A 180 5.17 -9.39 -28.74
N GLU A 181 5.71 -9.00 -27.60
CA GLU A 181 4.93 -8.36 -26.50
C GLU A 181 4.36 -7.00 -26.91
N PHE A 182 4.85 -6.45 -28.02
CA PHE A 182 4.42 -5.19 -28.62
C PHE A 182 4.03 -5.38 -30.09
N GLY A 183 3.43 -4.35 -30.68
CA GLY A 183 3.09 -4.31 -32.10
C GLY A 183 1.57 -4.29 -32.30
N LEU A 184 1.15 -4.47 -33.54
CA LEU A 184 -0.27 -4.49 -33.88
C LEU A 184 -0.98 -5.60 -33.10
N ALA A 185 -2.09 -5.26 -32.44
CA ALA A 185 -2.92 -6.15 -31.63
C ALA A 185 -2.28 -6.78 -30.38
N ALA A 186 -1.15 -6.25 -29.90
CA ALA A 186 -0.61 -6.60 -28.58
C ALA A 186 -1.63 -6.29 -27.46
N ASP A 187 -1.64 -7.13 -26.41
CA ASP A 187 -2.59 -7.13 -25.28
C ASP A 187 -4.07 -7.37 -25.61
N ASP A 188 -4.42 -7.57 -26.89
CA ASP A 188 -5.79 -7.89 -27.26
C ASP A 188 -5.95 -9.42 -27.36
N PRO A 189 -6.65 -10.05 -26.39
CA PRO A 189 -6.84 -11.51 -26.42
C PRO A 189 -7.77 -11.97 -27.54
N GLY A 190 -8.51 -11.06 -28.18
CA GLY A 190 -9.38 -11.33 -29.32
C GLY A 190 -8.61 -11.64 -30.60
N TYR A 191 -7.35 -11.21 -30.71
CA TYR A 191 -6.50 -11.53 -31.85
C TYR A 191 -5.60 -12.73 -31.52
N ILE A 192 -5.71 -13.77 -32.35
CA ILE A 192 -4.93 -15.00 -32.22
C ILE A 192 -4.14 -15.21 -33.51
N PHE A 193 -2.83 -15.22 -33.42
CA PHE A 193 -1.95 -15.33 -34.58
C PHE A 193 -1.09 -16.58 -34.51
N ALA A 194 -0.80 -17.17 -35.66
CA ALA A 194 0.26 -18.15 -35.79
C ALA A 194 1.59 -17.55 -35.26
N ASN A 195 2.35 -18.35 -34.51
CA ASN A 195 3.56 -17.89 -33.83
C ASN A 195 4.63 -17.38 -34.80
N ASP A 196 4.75 -18.06 -35.94
CA ASP A 196 5.78 -17.81 -36.94
C ASP A 196 5.16 -17.28 -38.24
N ARG A 197 5.83 -16.28 -38.84
CA ARG A 197 5.52 -15.82 -40.20
C ARG A 197 6.25 -16.65 -41.26
N GLY A 198 5.51 -17.00 -42.30
CA GLY A 198 5.95 -17.73 -43.48
C GLY A 198 5.86 -19.25 -43.31
N GLY A 199 6.38 -19.96 -44.30
CA GLY A 199 6.25 -21.42 -44.38
C GLY A 199 5.08 -21.86 -45.25
N PRO A 200 4.92 -23.18 -45.45
CA PRO A 200 3.82 -23.73 -46.23
C PRO A 200 2.48 -23.51 -45.51
N GLU A 201 1.42 -23.33 -46.29
CA GLU A 201 0.04 -23.26 -45.77
C GLU A 201 -0.17 -22.21 -44.66
N ASN A 202 0.48 -21.04 -44.76
CA ASN A 202 0.45 -20.00 -43.74
C ASN A 202 0.20 -18.60 -44.36
N GLY A 203 -0.94 -18.00 -44.02
CA GLY A 203 -1.39 -16.70 -44.50
C GLY A 203 -2.28 -16.72 -45.75
N VAL A 204 -3.02 -15.63 -45.93
CA VAL A 204 -4.01 -15.40 -46.99
C VAL A 204 -3.36 -15.31 -48.36
N LEU A 205 -2.24 -14.59 -48.49
CA LEU A 205 -1.53 -14.51 -49.78
C LEU A 205 -1.01 -15.88 -50.22
N THR A 206 -0.51 -16.68 -49.28
CA THR A 206 -0.09 -18.06 -49.55
C THR A 206 -1.27 -18.90 -50.09
N ALA A 207 -2.48 -18.76 -49.53
CA ALA A 207 -3.67 -19.48 -50.02
C ALA A 207 -4.03 -19.07 -51.45
N VAL A 208 -3.96 -17.78 -51.76
CA VAL A 208 -4.25 -17.24 -53.09
C VAL A 208 -3.22 -17.69 -54.13
N GLU A 209 -1.93 -17.63 -53.79
CA GLU A 209 -0.86 -18.08 -54.68
C GLU A 209 -0.97 -19.57 -54.98
N ASP A 210 -1.26 -20.38 -53.96
CA ASP A 210 -1.43 -21.83 -54.11
C ASP A 210 -2.67 -22.15 -54.95
N PHE A 211 -3.78 -21.44 -54.74
CA PHE A 211 -4.98 -21.53 -55.58
C PHE A 211 -4.70 -21.21 -57.05
N VAL A 212 -4.06 -20.09 -57.38
CA VAL A 212 -3.81 -19.72 -58.78
C VAL A 212 -2.79 -20.66 -59.44
N ARG A 213 -1.79 -21.13 -58.69
CA ARG A 213 -0.82 -22.12 -59.17
C ARG A 213 -1.48 -23.45 -59.54
N GLU A 214 -2.49 -23.87 -58.79
CA GLU A 214 -3.25 -25.10 -59.03
C GLU A 214 -4.35 -24.93 -60.09
N ASN A 215 -4.75 -23.69 -60.37
CA ASN A 215 -5.83 -23.36 -61.31
C ASN A 215 -5.35 -22.31 -62.33
N PRO A 216 -4.56 -22.70 -63.36
CA PRO A 216 -3.90 -21.78 -64.29
C PRO A 216 -4.85 -20.92 -65.16
N ASP A 217 -6.13 -21.27 -65.20
CA ASP A 217 -7.18 -20.47 -65.82
C ASP A 217 -7.58 -19.24 -64.98
N TRP A 218 -7.12 -19.16 -63.73
CA TRP A 218 -7.30 -18.02 -62.84
C TRP A 218 -6.06 -17.15 -62.78
N ARG A 219 -6.27 -15.86 -62.51
CA ARG A 219 -5.21 -14.87 -62.37
C ARG A 219 -5.38 -14.11 -61.08
N TYR A 220 -4.26 -13.63 -60.57
CA TYR A 220 -4.18 -12.83 -59.37
C TYR A 220 -3.43 -11.52 -59.66
N VAL A 221 -4.00 -10.41 -59.16
CA VAL A 221 -3.35 -9.11 -59.10
C VAL A 221 -3.47 -8.59 -57.67
N THR A 222 -2.40 -8.00 -57.16
CA THR A 222 -2.38 -7.39 -55.82
C THR A 222 -2.27 -5.87 -55.92
N ILE A 223 -2.97 -5.17 -55.03
CA ILE A 223 -2.82 -3.74 -54.81
C ILE A 223 -2.23 -3.54 -53.41
N PRO A 224 -1.03 -2.93 -53.30
CA PRO A 224 -0.42 -2.63 -52.01
C PRO A 224 -1.23 -1.55 -51.28
N GLY A 225 -1.32 -1.71 -49.97
CA GLY A 225 -2.05 -0.89 -49.01
C GLY A 225 -1.99 -1.58 -47.64
N VAL A 226 -2.58 -0.99 -46.58
CA VAL A 226 -2.62 -1.64 -45.27
C VAL A 226 -3.43 -2.91 -45.46
N PHE A 227 -2.83 -4.05 -45.14
CA PHE A 227 -3.39 -5.40 -45.30
C PHE A 227 -3.67 -5.81 -46.76
N GLY A 228 -3.66 -4.87 -47.71
CA GLY A 228 -3.64 -5.13 -49.15
C GLY A 228 -4.98 -5.57 -49.73
N LEU A 229 -5.10 -5.44 -51.05
CA LEU A 229 -6.26 -5.92 -51.82
C LEU A 229 -5.80 -6.91 -52.88
N GLY A 230 -6.34 -8.12 -52.85
CA GLY A 230 -6.22 -9.11 -53.90
C GLY A 230 -7.39 -9.06 -54.88
N ILE A 231 -7.11 -9.26 -56.16
CA ILE A 231 -8.11 -9.42 -57.20
C ILE A 231 -7.87 -10.77 -57.87
N VAL A 232 -8.84 -11.66 -57.80
CA VAL A 232 -8.78 -13.00 -58.42
C VAL A 232 -9.90 -13.14 -59.44
N HIS A 233 -9.56 -13.54 -60.66
CA HIS A 233 -10.54 -13.67 -61.74
C HIS A 233 -10.14 -14.75 -62.75
N LYS A 234 -11.11 -15.23 -63.55
CA LYS A 234 -10.84 -16.12 -64.68
C LYS A 234 -10.24 -15.36 -65.86
N THR A 235 -9.31 -16.02 -66.56
CA THR A 235 -8.67 -15.53 -67.78
C THR A 235 -9.61 -15.62 -68.98
N ALA A 236 -10.38 -16.71 -69.06
CA ALA A 236 -11.40 -16.87 -70.08
C ALA A 236 -12.62 -16.02 -69.72
N GLY A 237 -13.23 -15.35 -70.71
CA GLY A 237 -14.49 -14.63 -70.52
C GLY A 237 -14.51 -13.27 -71.19
N SER A 238 -13.96 -12.25 -70.53
CA SER A 238 -13.90 -10.89 -71.07
C SER A 238 -12.48 -10.40 -71.19
N GLU A 239 -12.10 -10.17 -72.44
CA GLU A 239 -10.84 -9.54 -72.80
C GLU A 239 -10.75 -8.13 -72.23
N ASP A 240 -11.86 -7.37 -72.19
CA ASP A 240 -11.85 -6.00 -71.64
C ASP A 240 -11.60 -5.98 -70.13
N LEU A 241 -12.29 -6.85 -69.38
CA LEU A 241 -12.09 -6.95 -67.92
C LEU A 241 -10.68 -7.43 -67.59
N THR A 242 -10.22 -8.48 -68.27
CA THR A 242 -8.87 -9.02 -68.11
C THR A 242 -7.83 -7.94 -68.42
N ARG A 243 -7.98 -7.21 -69.53
CA ARG A 243 -7.10 -6.10 -69.90
C ARG A 243 -7.08 -5.00 -68.84
N ARG A 244 -8.25 -4.58 -68.31
CA ARG A 244 -8.32 -3.55 -67.25
C ARG A 244 -7.58 -3.97 -65.98
N ILE A 245 -7.73 -5.23 -65.57
CA ILE A 245 -7.06 -5.76 -64.38
C ILE A 245 -5.55 -5.91 -64.63
N ASP A 246 -5.15 -6.39 -65.81
CA ASP A 246 -3.74 -6.50 -66.19
C ASP A 246 -3.06 -5.12 -66.28
N GLU A 247 -3.73 -4.10 -66.85
CA GLU A 247 -3.24 -2.71 -66.90
C GLU A 247 -3.06 -2.13 -65.49
N LEU A 248 -4.01 -2.40 -64.59
CA LEU A 248 -3.89 -2.01 -63.18
C LEU A 248 -2.70 -2.70 -62.51
N GLY A 249 -2.55 -4.01 -62.71
CA GLY A 249 -1.42 -4.79 -62.18
C GLY A 249 -0.08 -4.27 -62.69
N ALA A 250 0.02 -3.94 -63.98
CA ALA A 250 1.22 -3.35 -64.57
C ALA A 250 1.55 -1.97 -63.98
N ALA A 251 0.54 -1.10 -63.80
CA ALA A 251 0.71 0.21 -63.18
C ALA A 251 1.18 0.10 -61.72
N VAL A 252 0.59 -0.81 -60.96
CA VAL A 252 0.98 -1.08 -59.57
C VAL A 252 2.40 -1.65 -59.50
N SER A 253 2.74 -2.60 -60.38
CA SER A 253 4.08 -3.15 -60.46
C SER A 253 5.13 -2.09 -60.79
N TRP A 254 4.82 -1.13 -61.66
CA TRP A 254 5.71 -0.02 -62.00
C TRP A 254 5.99 0.90 -60.80
N LEU A 255 5.00 1.09 -59.92
CA LEU A 255 5.11 1.86 -58.68
C LEU A 255 5.58 1.03 -57.48
N GLY A 256 5.86 -0.27 -57.68
CA GLY A 256 5.96 -1.24 -56.59
C GLY A 256 6.95 -0.86 -55.50
N GLU A 257 8.18 -0.47 -55.85
CA GLU A 257 9.20 -0.08 -54.88
C GLU A 257 8.77 1.10 -54.02
N LEU A 258 8.24 2.17 -54.64
CA LEU A 258 7.74 3.33 -53.92
C LEU A 258 6.59 2.94 -52.98
N LEU A 259 5.62 2.18 -53.47
CA LEU A 259 4.46 1.76 -52.67
C LEU A 259 4.89 0.87 -51.50
N SER A 260 5.85 -0.03 -51.70
CA SER A 260 6.40 -0.86 -50.62
C SER A 260 7.12 -0.04 -49.55
N ILE A 261 7.91 0.98 -49.93
CA ILE A 261 8.57 1.87 -48.96
C ILE A 261 7.53 2.64 -48.15
N LEU A 262 6.53 3.23 -48.82
CA LEU A 262 5.46 3.98 -48.16
C LEU A 262 4.64 3.10 -47.23
N GLU A 263 4.33 1.88 -47.66
CA GLU A 263 3.59 0.92 -46.84
C GLU A 263 4.40 0.49 -45.62
N TYR A 264 5.66 0.12 -45.82
CA TYR A 264 6.53 -0.30 -44.73
C TYR A 264 6.68 0.81 -43.69
N ASN A 265 6.91 2.06 -44.11
CA ASN A 265 6.98 3.20 -43.21
C ASN A 265 5.67 3.39 -42.43
N ARG A 266 4.52 3.23 -43.10
CA ARG A 266 3.22 3.34 -42.45
C ARG A 266 3.00 2.23 -41.42
N LEU A 267 3.34 0.99 -41.75
CA LEU A 267 3.23 -0.15 -40.84
C LEU A 267 4.17 0.00 -39.62
N GLN A 268 5.39 0.50 -39.82
CA GLN A 268 6.33 0.83 -38.75
C GLN A 268 5.73 1.87 -37.79
N LEU A 269 5.28 3.01 -38.33
CA LEU A 269 4.65 4.08 -37.53
C LEU A 269 3.40 3.58 -36.80
N HIS A 270 2.61 2.72 -37.44
CA HIS A 270 1.44 2.12 -36.83
C HIS A 270 1.82 1.22 -35.64
N CYS A 271 2.80 0.33 -35.82
CA CYS A 271 3.30 -0.54 -34.76
C CYS A 271 3.98 0.25 -33.62
N GLU A 272 4.71 1.32 -33.93
CA GLU A 272 5.26 2.24 -32.94
C GLU A 272 4.16 2.93 -32.13
N SER A 273 3.06 3.35 -32.77
CA SER A 273 1.90 3.89 -32.06
C SER A 273 1.29 2.88 -31.08
N TYR A 274 1.17 1.60 -31.47
CA TYR A 274 0.72 0.55 -30.55
C TYR A 274 1.71 0.35 -29.40
N ARG A 275 3.01 0.33 -29.67
CA ARG A 275 4.06 0.22 -28.64
C ARG A 275 3.99 1.37 -27.64
N HIS A 276 3.80 2.60 -28.11
CA HIS A 276 3.62 3.76 -27.24
C HIS A 276 2.34 3.66 -26.42
N HIS A 277 1.23 3.20 -27.02
CA HIS A 277 -0.03 2.99 -26.31
C HIS A 277 0.11 1.94 -25.20
N HIS A 278 0.74 0.81 -25.50
CA HIS A 278 1.06 -0.24 -24.53
C HIS A 278 1.89 0.29 -23.34
N ASN A 279 3.01 0.95 -23.63
CA ASN A 279 3.88 1.51 -22.60
C ASN A 279 3.17 2.55 -21.72
N TYR A 280 2.32 3.37 -22.34
CA TYR A 280 1.51 4.35 -21.63
C TYR A 280 0.50 3.68 -20.69
N SER A 281 -0.17 2.63 -21.16
CA SER A 281 -1.11 1.83 -20.35
C SER A 281 -0.41 1.16 -19.16
N LEU A 282 0.78 0.59 -19.34
CA LEU A 282 1.59 0.06 -18.25
C LEU A 282 1.96 1.14 -17.22
N THR A 283 2.44 2.28 -17.70
CA THR A 283 2.82 3.42 -16.83
C THR A 283 1.63 3.92 -16.01
N ILE A 284 0.45 4.00 -16.62
CA ILE A 284 -0.80 4.37 -15.91
C ILE A 284 -1.10 3.37 -14.80
N LYS A 285 -0.96 2.08 -15.08
CA LYS A 285 -1.21 1.02 -14.10
C LYS A 285 -0.22 1.11 -12.93
N GLU A 286 1.08 1.25 -13.21
CA GLU A 286 2.11 1.44 -12.18
C GLU A 286 1.85 2.68 -11.32
N LEU A 287 1.42 3.78 -11.93
CA LEU A 287 1.07 5.00 -11.21
C LEU A 287 -0.15 4.79 -10.31
N SER A 288 -1.17 4.09 -10.80
CA SER A 288 -2.36 3.73 -10.02
C SER A 288 -2.00 2.85 -8.82
N ASP A 289 -1.17 1.83 -9.01
CA ASP A 289 -0.73 0.93 -7.95
C ASP A 289 0.13 1.67 -6.91
N ALA A 290 1.00 2.58 -7.35
CA ALA A 290 1.79 3.43 -6.47
C ALA A 290 0.90 4.40 -5.67
N SER A 291 -0.11 5.00 -6.29
CA SER A 291 -1.09 5.85 -5.60
C SER A 291 -1.88 5.09 -4.53
N ALA A 292 -2.30 3.86 -4.82
CA ALA A 292 -2.95 3.01 -3.82
C ALA A 292 -2.02 2.73 -2.64
N ARG A 293 -0.75 2.41 -2.92
CA ARG A 293 0.26 2.14 -1.88
C ARG A 293 0.60 3.37 -1.03
N ILE A 294 0.57 4.57 -1.62
CA ILE A 294 0.75 5.83 -0.88
C ILE A 294 -0.42 6.01 0.10
N ALA A 295 -1.66 5.77 -0.33
CA ALA A 295 -2.83 5.88 0.54
C ALA A 295 -2.76 4.92 1.74
N ASP A 296 -2.32 3.68 1.52
CA ASP A 296 -2.11 2.71 2.61
C ASP A 296 -1.04 3.17 3.60
N LEU A 297 0.10 3.66 3.10
CA LEU A 297 1.18 4.19 3.93
C LEU A 297 0.77 5.45 4.70
N GLU A 298 -0.05 6.31 4.13
CA GLU A 298 -0.61 7.48 4.82
C GLU A 298 -1.48 7.05 6.02
N LEU A 299 -2.26 5.99 5.88
CA LEU A 299 -3.05 5.41 6.97
C LEU A 299 -2.14 4.85 8.08
N GLU A 300 -1.14 4.05 7.72
CA GLU A 300 -0.17 3.48 8.67
C GLU A 300 0.57 4.57 9.45
N VAL A 301 0.95 5.65 8.77
CA VAL A 301 1.62 6.81 9.40
C VAL A 301 0.69 7.47 10.42
N VAL A 302 -0.59 7.68 10.10
CA VAL A 302 -1.56 8.26 11.03
C VAL A 302 -1.74 7.36 12.27
N GLU A 303 -1.87 6.05 12.09
CA GLU A 303 -1.97 5.10 13.20
C GLU A 303 -0.71 5.11 14.09
N ALA A 304 0.48 5.18 13.48
CA ALA A 304 1.74 5.28 14.20
C ALA A 304 1.84 6.58 15.02
N TYR A 305 1.39 7.72 14.47
CA TYR A 305 1.35 8.99 15.21
C TYR A 305 0.40 8.91 16.41
N GLN A 306 -0.81 8.36 16.24
CA GLN A 306 -1.78 8.19 17.33
C GLN A 306 -1.23 7.26 18.43
N SER A 307 -0.58 6.17 18.06
CA SER A 307 0.05 5.23 18.99
C SER A 307 1.20 5.87 19.76
N ARG A 308 2.03 6.67 19.09
CA ARG A 308 3.12 7.43 19.73
C ARG A 308 2.58 8.45 20.72
N ASP A 309 1.53 9.19 20.36
CA ASP A 309 0.92 10.18 21.24
C ASP A 309 0.31 9.49 22.48
N ALA A 310 -0.36 8.35 22.31
CA ALA A 310 -0.84 7.54 23.43
C ALA A 310 0.32 7.07 24.33
N THR A 311 1.44 6.65 23.74
CA THR A 311 2.64 6.22 24.48
C THR A 311 3.25 7.38 25.27
N ASN A 312 3.31 8.59 24.69
CA ASN A 312 3.82 9.78 25.36
C ASN A 312 2.96 10.17 26.56
N VAL A 313 1.62 10.10 26.44
CA VAL A 313 0.69 10.35 27.57
C VAL A 313 0.95 9.37 28.71
N VAL A 314 1.14 8.07 28.41
CA VAL A 314 1.48 7.06 29.43
C VAL A 314 2.84 7.36 30.07
N ALA A 315 3.84 7.76 29.29
CA ALA A 315 5.16 8.11 29.81
C ALA A 315 5.11 9.31 30.77
N GLU A 316 4.33 10.34 30.45
CA GLU A 316 4.10 11.49 31.33
C GLU A 316 3.41 11.09 32.65
N GLN A 317 2.40 10.23 32.57
CA GLN A 317 1.73 9.69 33.77
C GLN A 317 2.68 8.89 34.67
N VAL A 318 3.51 8.03 34.07
CA VAL A 318 4.52 7.25 34.81
C VAL A 318 5.57 8.17 35.44
N ALA A 319 6.04 9.20 34.72
CA ALA A 319 6.97 10.18 35.27
C ALA A 319 6.37 10.93 36.46
N ALA A 320 5.10 11.34 36.38
CA ALA A 320 4.40 12.00 37.48
C ALA A 320 4.24 11.06 38.70
N GLN A 321 3.91 9.79 38.47
CA GLN A 321 3.79 8.79 39.52
C GLN A 321 5.14 8.52 40.20
N ASN A 322 6.22 8.39 39.42
CA ASN A 322 7.57 8.21 39.96
C ASN A 322 8.00 9.41 40.79
N ALA A 323 7.74 10.65 40.34
CA ALA A 323 8.02 11.85 41.12
C ALA A 323 7.23 11.91 42.44
N HIS A 324 6.01 11.37 42.47
CA HIS A 324 5.24 11.23 43.70
C HIS A 324 5.85 10.20 44.65
N VAL A 325 6.18 9.02 44.15
CA VAL A 325 6.84 7.95 44.93
C VAL A 325 8.19 8.42 45.46
N GLU A 326 8.97 9.17 44.68
CA GLU A 326 10.23 9.76 45.16
C GLU A 326 10.02 10.72 46.34
N ARG A 327 8.98 11.54 46.29
CA ARG A 327 8.61 12.41 47.43
C ARG A 327 8.24 11.58 48.67
N GLU A 328 7.43 10.54 48.50
CA GLU A 328 7.08 9.63 49.60
C GLU A 328 8.31 8.93 50.18
N ILE A 329 9.25 8.49 49.35
CA ILE A 329 10.52 7.89 49.80
C ILE A 329 11.34 8.89 50.61
N ILE A 330 11.40 10.16 50.18
CA ILE A 330 12.11 11.21 50.93
C ILE A 330 11.44 11.43 52.29
N GLU A 331 10.12 11.54 52.36
CA GLU A 331 9.37 11.71 53.61
C GLU A 331 9.58 10.52 54.56
N VAL A 332 9.49 9.29 54.05
CA VAL A 332 9.74 8.08 54.84
C VAL A 332 11.18 8.06 55.35
N ARG A 333 12.17 8.45 54.54
CA ARG A 333 13.57 8.56 54.97
C ARG A 333 13.75 9.61 56.08
N GLN A 334 13.17 10.79 55.92
CA GLN A 334 13.21 11.85 56.94
C GLN A 334 12.56 11.39 58.25
N SER A 335 11.41 10.72 58.16
CA SER A 335 10.71 10.14 59.32
C SER A 335 11.55 9.08 60.03
N ARG A 336 12.18 8.18 59.26
CA ARG A 336 13.11 7.16 59.78
C ARG A 336 14.31 7.81 60.45
N ASP A 337 14.94 8.80 59.83
CA ASP A 337 16.13 9.45 60.37
C ASP A 337 15.79 10.24 61.66
N ALA A 338 14.62 10.87 61.72
CA ALA A 338 14.10 11.49 62.95
C ALA A 338 13.81 10.46 64.04
N ALA A 339 13.28 9.28 63.69
CA ALA A 339 13.07 8.18 64.63
C ALA A 339 14.41 7.63 65.16
N ASN A 340 15.43 7.50 64.31
CA ASN A 340 16.77 7.09 64.71
C ASN A 340 17.41 8.11 65.68
N LEU A 341 17.31 9.41 65.39
CA LEU A 341 17.81 10.46 66.28
C LEU A 341 17.11 10.41 67.65
N ARG A 342 15.79 10.20 67.66
CA ARG A 342 15.04 10.00 68.92
C ARG A 342 15.53 8.77 69.68
N ALA A 343 15.79 7.67 68.98
CA ALA A 343 16.33 6.45 69.60
C ALA A 343 17.72 6.70 70.20
N GLU A 344 18.60 7.43 69.53
CA GLU A 344 19.92 7.83 70.05
C GLU A 344 19.80 8.74 71.29
N GLN A 345 18.90 9.73 71.26
CA GLN A 345 18.63 10.59 72.41
C GLN A 345 18.11 9.80 73.62
N ILE A 346 17.20 8.85 73.39
CA ILE A 346 16.71 7.95 74.43
C ILE A 346 17.85 7.10 74.99
N ALA A 347 18.71 6.54 74.13
CA ALA A 347 19.87 5.77 74.55
C ALA A 347 20.85 6.60 75.39
N ALA A 348 21.16 7.82 74.98
CA ALA A 348 22.02 8.74 75.72
C ALA A 348 21.41 9.11 77.09
N ARG A 349 20.10 9.39 77.14
CA ARG A 349 19.39 9.67 78.39
C ARG A 349 19.38 8.46 79.32
N ASN A 350 19.22 7.25 78.79
CA ASN A 350 19.30 6.03 79.58
C ASN A 350 20.71 5.85 80.18
N ALA A 351 21.77 6.10 79.41
CA ALA A 351 23.15 6.03 79.92
C ALA A 351 23.47 7.11 80.98
N GLU A 352 22.87 8.30 80.87
CA GLU A 352 22.95 9.33 81.91
C GLU A 352 22.22 8.90 83.18
N LEU A 353 20.98 8.40 83.06
CA LEU A 353 20.22 7.86 84.18
C LEU A 353 20.95 6.71 84.87
N GLU A 354 21.61 5.82 84.13
CA GLU A 354 22.44 4.75 84.69
C GLU A 354 23.62 5.29 85.52
N ARG A 355 24.26 6.38 85.07
CA ARG A 355 25.32 7.06 85.84
C ARG A 355 24.77 7.72 87.10
N ASP A 356 23.68 8.47 86.97
CA ASP A 356 23.01 9.13 88.11
C ASP A 356 22.60 8.10 89.17
N ILE A 357 22.06 6.95 88.76
CA ILE A 357 21.75 5.83 89.64
C ILE A 357 23.02 5.30 90.33
N GLY A 358 24.13 5.15 89.59
CA GLY A 358 25.42 4.75 90.13
C GLY A 358 25.96 5.72 91.19
N GLU A 359 25.93 7.03 90.91
CA GLU A 359 26.37 8.08 91.84
C GLU A 359 25.48 8.17 93.08
N ALA A 360 24.16 8.02 92.91
CA ALA A 360 23.21 7.96 94.02
C ALA A 360 23.46 6.73 94.91
N CYS A 361 23.79 5.58 94.32
CA CYS A 361 24.19 4.39 95.06
C CYS A 361 25.47 4.63 95.88
N GLN A 362 26.51 5.23 95.29
CA GLN A 362 27.76 5.57 96.00
C GLN A 362 27.52 6.59 97.12
N SER A 363 26.72 7.63 96.87
CA SER A 363 26.35 8.62 97.88
C SER A 363 25.57 7.99 99.03
N ARG A 364 24.68 7.04 98.74
CA ARG A 364 23.95 6.29 99.76
C ARG A 364 24.88 5.41 100.60
N GLU A 365 25.86 4.74 99.97
CA GLU A 365 26.89 3.98 100.70
C GLU A 365 27.74 4.89 101.59
N ALA A 366 28.18 6.04 101.09
CA ALA A 366 28.94 7.02 101.88
C ALA A 366 28.12 7.60 103.04
N ALA A 367 26.82 7.84 102.84
CA ALA A 367 25.91 8.27 103.89
C ALA A 367 25.71 7.19 104.96
N ASN A 368 25.61 5.92 104.58
CA ASN A 368 25.55 4.80 105.51
C ASN A 368 26.83 4.71 106.36
N LEU A 369 28.01 4.82 105.75
CA LEU A 369 29.29 4.86 106.46
C LEU A 369 29.38 6.01 107.48
N ARG A 370 28.94 7.21 107.10
CA ARG A 370 28.87 8.36 108.03
C ARG A 370 27.87 8.12 109.16
N ALA A 371 26.75 7.46 108.88
CA ALA A 371 25.78 7.13 109.91
C ALA A 371 26.38 6.15 110.94
N GLU A 372 27.19 5.18 110.49
CA GLU A 372 27.95 4.27 111.37
C GLU A 372 28.99 5.02 112.21
N GLU A 373 29.73 5.97 111.64
CA GLU A 373 30.67 6.82 112.39
C GLU A 373 29.99 7.69 113.46
N ILE A 374 28.85 8.31 113.12
CA ILE A 374 28.07 9.11 114.07
C ILE A 374 27.53 8.22 115.20
N ALA A 375 27.07 7.01 114.89
CA ALA A 375 26.64 6.06 115.90
C ALA A 375 27.79 5.69 116.87
N ALA A 376 29.00 5.48 116.34
CA ALA A 376 30.19 5.23 117.16
C ALA A 376 30.55 6.43 118.05
N ARG A 377 30.45 7.66 117.53
CA ARG A 377 30.73 8.89 118.28
C ARG A 377 29.72 9.14 119.41
N ASN A 378 28.45 8.86 119.16
CA ASN A 378 27.41 8.98 120.19
C ASN A 378 27.64 7.99 121.34
N ALA A 379 28.06 6.76 121.04
CA ALA A 379 28.42 5.77 122.05
C ALA A 379 29.66 6.15 122.90
N GLU A 380 30.51 7.04 122.39
CA GLU A 380 31.66 7.57 123.12
C GLU A 380 31.30 8.77 124.01
N LEU A 381 30.42 9.66 123.52
CA LEU A 381 29.88 10.77 124.30
C LEU A 381 29.05 10.30 125.51
N GLU A 382 28.30 9.20 125.39
CA GLU A 382 27.59 8.62 126.53
C GLU A 382 28.55 8.11 127.63
N ARG A 383 29.78 7.72 127.27
CA ARG A 383 30.82 7.33 128.25
C ARG A 383 31.39 8.54 128.99
N GLU A 384 31.61 9.67 128.31
CA GLU A 384 32.15 10.91 128.92
C GLU A 384 31.18 11.58 129.92
N ILE A 385 29.86 11.46 129.70
CA ILE A 385 28.84 11.99 130.62
C ILE A 385 28.80 11.17 131.93
N GLY A 386 29.20 9.91 131.92
CA GLY A 386 29.26 9.06 133.12
C GLY A 386 30.35 9.44 134.13
N GLU A 387 31.44 10.09 133.70
CA GLU A 387 32.59 10.41 134.57
C GLU A 387 32.44 11.76 135.28
N THR A 388 31.69 12.70 134.70
CA THR A 388 31.48 14.05 135.26
C THR A 388 30.49 14.11 136.43
N GLY A 389 29.63 13.09 136.59
CA GLY A 389 28.72 12.98 137.73
C GLY A 389 29.43 12.81 139.09
N LYS A 390 30.59 12.14 139.13
CA LYS A 390 31.32 11.84 140.38
C LYS A 390 32.05 13.04 141.00
N SER A 391 32.25 14.13 140.25
CA SER A 391 32.98 15.31 140.73
C SER A 391 32.08 16.33 141.45
N ARG A 392 30.76 16.22 141.35
CA ARG A 392 29.81 17.18 141.93
C ARG A 392 29.53 16.90 143.41
N ASP A 393 29.42 15.63 143.80
CA ASP A 393 29.11 15.22 145.18
C ASP A 393 30.25 15.53 146.18
N ALA A 394 31.50 15.63 145.71
CA ALA A 394 32.65 15.97 146.55
C ALA A 394 32.74 17.47 146.89
N PHE A 395 32.02 18.34 146.18
CA PHE A 395 32.08 19.79 146.38
C PHE A 395 31.03 20.29 147.40
N GLU A 396 29.86 19.65 147.46
CA GLU A 396 28.80 20.02 148.41
C GLU A 396 29.15 19.66 149.87
N ALA A 397 29.87 18.55 150.12
CA ALA A 397 30.30 18.15 151.47
C ALA A 397 31.36 19.08 152.13
N ARG A 398 32.03 19.94 151.35
CA ARG A 398 33.12 20.82 151.84
C ARG A 398 32.63 22.23 152.20
N ALA A 399 31.44 22.62 151.75
CA ALA A 399 30.83 23.91 152.03
C ALA A 399 30.09 23.95 153.39
N GLU A 400 29.52 22.83 153.85
CA GLU A 400 28.83 22.76 155.15
C GLU A 400 29.79 22.81 156.36
N ALA A 401 31.03 22.32 156.21
CA ALA A 401 32.03 22.33 157.29
C ALA A 401 32.62 23.72 157.60
N LEU A 402 32.60 24.66 156.64
CA LEU A 402 33.12 26.02 156.83
C LEU A 402 32.13 26.95 157.56
N SER A 403 30.83 26.67 157.43
CA SER A 403 29.76 27.44 158.08
C SER A 403 29.74 27.20 159.61
N ALA A 404 30.04 25.98 160.06
CA ALA A 404 30.08 25.62 161.49
C ALA A 404 31.31 26.16 162.26
N PHE A 405 32.39 26.53 161.58
CA PHE A 405 33.59 27.12 162.21
C PHE A 405 33.43 28.61 162.54
N CYS A 406 32.70 29.35 161.71
CA CYS A 406 32.49 30.79 161.90
C CYS A 406 31.55 31.13 163.07
N ASP A 407 30.55 30.29 163.37
CA ASP A 407 29.63 30.48 164.50
C ASP A 407 30.25 30.17 165.88
N SER A 408 31.39 29.48 165.92
CA SER A 408 32.09 29.10 167.15
C SER A 408 33.00 30.21 167.71
N MET A 409 33.66 31.01 166.84
CA MET A 409 34.50 32.12 167.31
C MET A 409 33.70 33.33 167.83
N GLN A 410 32.41 33.41 167.51
CA GLN A 410 31.52 34.49 167.95
C GLN A 410 31.16 34.44 169.46
N ARG A 411 31.61 33.42 170.21
CA ARG A 411 31.31 33.27 171.65
C ARG A 411 32.51 33.44 172.61
N SER A 412 33.74 33.64 172.13
CA SER A 412 34.94 33.63 173.02
C SER A 412 35.71 34.96 173.14
N TRP A 413 35.41 36.00 172.36
CA TRP A 413 36.29 37.19 172.29
C TRP A 413 35.62 38.54 172.58
N SER A 414 34.74 38.57 173.59
CA SER A 414 34.30 39.81 174.27
C SER A 414 34.42 39.74 175.81
N PHE A 415 35.41 39.01 176.35
CA PHE A 415 35.85 39.13 177.75
C PHE A 415 37.12 39.98 177.94
N ARG A 416 37.59 40.73 176.94
CA ARG A 416 38.59 41.79 177.22
C ARG A 416 38.50 42.95 176.23
N ILE A 417 38.11 44.08 176.84
CA ILE A 417 38.15 45.47 176.35
C ILE A 417 36.84 45.95 175.72
N GLY A 418 35.90 46.30 176.59
CA GLY A 418 34.93 47.34 176.30
C GLY A 418 35.51 48.72 176.58
N ARG A 419 35.29 49.67 175.66
CA ARG A 419 34.76 51.03 175.90
C ARG A 419 35.04 51.91 174.68
N MET A 420 34.04 52.73 174.34
CA MET A 420 34.15 54.03 173.65
C MET A 420 34.43 53.95 172.13
N ILE A 421 33.65 54.52 171.21
CA ILE A 421 32.70 55.65 171.26
C ILE A 421 31.63 55.46 170.17
N THR A 422 30.39 55.71 170.57
CA THR A 422 29.21 56.01 169.76
C THR A 422 29.41 57.25 168.90
N PHE A 423 28.91 57.30 167.67
CA PHE A 423 27.76 58.15 167.35
C PHE A 423 27.12 57.79 166.00
N PRO A 424 25.80 58.00 165.83
CA PRO A 424 24.97 57.37 164.81
C PRO A 424 24.39 58.35 163.79
N GLY A 425 23.82 57.82 162.70
CA GLY A 425 22.91 58.56 161.82
C GLY A 425 22.72 57.84 160.50
N ARG A 426 21.70 57.00 160.35
CA ARG A 426 20.31 57.36 160.03
C ARG A 426 20.02 57.24 158.51
N TRP A 427 19.02 56.40 158.21
CA TRP A 427 17.95 56.62 157.21
C TRP A 427 18.23 56.17 155.76
N VAL A 428 17.28 55.61 154.98
CA VAL A 428 15.91 55.12 155.19
C VAL A 428 15.39 54.45 153.89
N LYS A 429 14.24 53.77 153.97
CA LYS A 429 13.18 53.58 152.92
C LYS A 429 13.48 52.58 151.80
N ARG A 430 12.62 51.55 151.59
CA ARG A 430 11.24 51.46 151.04
C ARG A 430 11.25 51.22 149.52
N LEU A 431 10.64 50.08 149.15
CA LEU A 431 9.62 49.83 148.11
C LEU A 431 9.78 50.43 146.69
N PHE A 432 9.70 49.50 145.73
CA PHE A 432 9.46 49.61 144.27
C PHE A 432 10.43 50.52 143.50
N LYS A 433 11.26 49.87 142.66
CA LYS A 433 12.56 50.37 142.20
C LYS A 433 13.59 50.47 143.32
#